data_AF-A0A060ZBL6-F1
#
_entry.id   AF-A0A060ZBL6-F1
#
_cell.length_a   1.000
_cell.length_b   1.000
_cell.length_c   1.000
_cell.angle_alpha   90.00
_cell.angle_beta   90.00
_cell.angle_gamma   90.00
#
_symmetry.space_group_name_H-M   'P 1'
#
loop_
_entity.id
_entity.type
_entity.pdbx_description
1 polymer ?
#
loop_
_entity_poly.entity_id
_entity_poly.type
_entity_poly.pdbx_seq_one_letter_code
_entity_poly.pdbx_strand_id
1 'polypeptide(L)' 'MQRCWSEDVNERPEFHHIKLLLRKHNRGYGSNILDNLLSRMEQYANNLEELVEERTQAYHEEKRKAEALLYQILPQ' A
#
# COMPACT_ATOMS: atom_id res chain seq x y z
N MET A 1 -4.08 -24.19 5.66
CA MET A 1 -2.69 -23.92 5.25
C MET A 1 -1.65 -24.51 6.19
N GLN A 2 -1.84 -24.47 7.53
CA GLN A 2 -0.88 -25.08 8.49
C GLN A 2 -0.58 -26.56 8.21
N ARG A 3 -1.57 -27.38 7.84
CA ARG A 3 -1.38 -28.81 7.50
C ARG A 3 -0.46 -29.05 6.29
N CYS A 4 -0.31 -28.09 5.38
CA CYS A 4 0.60 -28.21 4.25
C CYS A 4 2.08 -28.23 4.67
N TRP A 5 2.37 -27.78 5.89
CA TRP A 5 3.71 -27.68 6.47
C TRP A 5 3.99 -28.78 7.51
N SER A 6 3.17 -29.83 7.57
CA SER A 6 3.40 -30.97 8.48
C SER A 6 4.78 -31.58 8.24
N GLU A 7 5.53 -31.95 9.28
CA GLU A 7 6.82 -32.64 9.12
C GLU A 7 6.63 -34.06 8.60
N ASP A 8 5.54 -34.73 9.01
CA ASP A 8 5.13 -36.01 8.46
C ASP A 8 4.51 -35.83 7.06
N VAL A 9 5.09 -36.53 6.08
CA VAL A 9 4.68 -36.52 4.67
C VAL A 9 3.26 -37.04 4.49
N ASN A 10 2.83 -38.03 5.27
CA ASN A 10 1.50 -38.65 5.13
C ASN A 10 0.38 -37.73 5.62
N GLU A 11 0.71 -36.80 6.52
CA GLU A 11 -0.22 -35.80 7.05
C GLU A 11 -0.36 -34.56 6.14
N ARG A 12 0.53 -34.42 5.14
CA ARG A 12 0.43 -33.35 4.15
C ARG A 12 -0.70 -33.65 3.18
N PRO A 13 -1.65 -32.73 3.00
CA PRO A 13 -2.68 -32.90 1.99
C PRO A 13 -2.06 -32.91 0.59
N GLU A 14 -2.60 -33.76 -0.28
CA GLU A 14 -2.21 -33.79 -1.68
C GLU A 14 -2.48 -32.44 -2.37
N PHE A 15 -1.69 -32.16 -3.41
CA PHE A 15 -1.82 -30.92 -4.17
C PHE A 15 -3.23 -30.72 -4.74
N HIS A 16 -3.91 -31.79 -5.14
CA HIS A 16 -5.29 -31.72 -5.59
C HIS A 16 -6.24 -31.21 -4.50
N HIS A 17 -6.09 -31.71 -3.27
CA HIS A 17 -6.85 -31.25 -2.11
C HIS A 17 -6.54 -29.80 -1.76
N ILE A 18 -5.26 -29.40 -1.82
CA ILE A 18 -4.85 -28.00 -1.60
C ILE A 18 -5.53 -27.10 -2.63
N LYS A 19 -5.51 -27.46 -3.92
CA LYS A 19 -6.15 -26.71 -5.00
C LYS A 19 -7.67 -26.60 -4.81
N LEU A 20 -8.32 -27.67 -4.35
CA LEU A 20 -9.75 -27.65 -4.03
C LEU A 20 -10.07 -26.79 -2.81
N LEU A 21 -9.26 -26.85 -1.74
CA LEU A 21 -9.41 -26.01 -0.55
C LEU A 21 -9.24 -24.53 -0.90
N LEU A 22 -8.21 -24.21 -1.70
CA LEU A 22 -7.99 -22.87 -2.21
C LEU A 22 -9.18 -22.45 -3.07
N ARG A 23 -9.65 -23.27 -4.03
CA ARG A 23 -10.82 -22.93 -4.85
C ARG A 23 -12.11 -22.79 -4.05
N LYS A 24 -12.32 -23.58 -3.00
CA LYS A 24 -13.51 -23.53 -2.13
C LYS A 24 -13.50 -22.28 -1.27
N HIS A 25 -12.35 -21.92 -0.69
CA HIS A 25 -12.17 -20.66 0.02
C HIS A 25 -12.27 -19.46 -0.93
N ASN A 26 -11.86 -19.65 -2.19
CA ASN A 26 -11.91 -18.65 -3.25
C ASN A 26 -13.15 -18.74 -4.15
N ARG A 27 -14.24 -19.43 -3.76
CA ARG A 27 -15.52 -19.39 -4.51
C ARG A 27 -16.10 -17.97 -4.38
N GLY A 28 -15.70 -17.09 -5.29
CA GLY A 28 -16.01 -15.66 -5.33
C GLY A 28 -14.80 -14.73 -5.58
N TYR A 29 -13.56 -15.23 -5.50
CA TYR A 29 -12.35 -14.40 -5.36
C TYR A 29 -11.42 -14.32 -6.59
N GLY A 30 -11.79 -14.96 -7.71
CA GLY A 30 -11.00 -14.88 -8.95
C GLY A 30 -10.87 -13.46 -9.52
N SER A 31 -11.89 -12.62 -9.29
CA SER A 31 -11.86 -11.17 -9.54
C SER A 31 -11.36 -10.42 -8.29
N ASN A 32 -11.90 -10.79 -7.13
CA ASN A 32 -11.84 -10.00 -5.91
C ASN A 32 -10.43 -9.82 -5.29
N ILE A 33 -9.48 -10.73 -5.50
CA ILE A 33 -8.11 -10.56 -4.96
C ILE A 33 -7.33 -9.51 -5.76
N LEU A 34 -7.41 -9.59 -7.09
CA LEU A 34 -6.75 -8.61 -7.96
C LEU A 34 -7.42 -7.26 -7.84
N ASP A 35 -8.75 -7.22 -7.77
CA ASP A 35 -9.52 -6.00 -7.53
C ASP A 35 -9.18 -5.38 -6.16
N ASN A 36 -9.04 -6.20 -5.11
CA ASN A 36 -8.61 -5.71 -3.80
C ASN A 36 -7.18 -5.18 -3.81
N LEU A 37 -6.27 -5.85 -4.50
CA LEU A 37 -4.89 -5.41 -4.64
C LEU A 37 -4.83 -4.09 -5.41
N LEU A 38 -5.55 -3.96 -6.52
CA LEU A 38 -5.63 -2.74 -7.32
C LEU A 38 -6.22 -1.58 -6.50
N SER A 39 -7.31 -1.82 -5.77
CA SER A 39 -7.91 -0.81 -4.90
C SER A 39 -6.94 -0.33 -3.80
N ARG A 40 -6.17 -1.25 -3.20
CA ARG A 40 -5.13 -0.89 -2.22
C ARG A 40 -3.99 -0.11 -2.86
N MET A 41 -3.58 -0.46 -4.07
CA MET A 41 -2.52 0.26 -4.79
C MET A 41 -2.98 1.67 -5.20
N GLU A 42 -4.23 1.82 -5.64
CA GLU A 42 -4.84 3.12 -5.95
C GLU A 42 -4.93 4.01 -4.72
N GLN A 43 -5.42 3.48 -3.59
CA GLN A 43 -5.43 4.21 -2.32
C GLN A 43 -4.03 4.64 -1.89
N TYR A 44 -3.04 3.76 -2.06
CA TYR A 44 -1.65 4.08 -1.72
C TYR A 44 -1.10 5.21 -2.61
N ALA A 45 -1.41 5.19 -3.92
CA ALA A 45 -1.02 6.26 -4.83
C ALA A 45 -1.66 7.60 -4.45
N ASN A 46 -2.97 7.62 -4.18
CA ASN A 46 -3.70 8.82 -3.77
C ASN A 46 -3.14 9.41 -2.46
N ASN A 47 -2.85 8.56 -1.47
CA ASN A 47 -2.27 9.00 -0.20
C ASN A 47 -0.87 9.61 -0.40
N LEU A 48 -0.07 9.06 -1.34
CA LEU A 48 1.25 9.61 -1.65
C LEU A 48 1.13 10.96 -2.35
N GLU A 49 0.16 11.13 -3.26
CA GLU A 49 -0.10 12.42 -3.90
C GLU A 49 -0.50 13.49 -2.89
N GLU A 50 -1.42 13.17 -1.97
CA GLU A 50 -1.84 14.07 -0.89
C GLU A 50 -0.65 14.46 0.01
N LEU A 51 0.18 13.50 0.39
CA LEU A 51 1.36 13.76 1.21
C LEU A 51 2.37 14.67 0.49
N VAL A 52 2.57 14.47 -0.82
CA VAL A 52 3.46 15.34 -1.62
C VAL A 52 2.89 16.75 -1.68
N GLU A 53 1.59 16.92 -1.87
CA GLU A 53 0.93 18.22 -1.91
C GLU A 53 1.08 18.96 -0.58
N GLU A 54 0.78 18.30 0.55
CA GLU A 54 0.91 18.88 1.89
C GLU A 54 2.34 19.36 2.16
N ARG A 55 3.33 18.51 1.84
CA ARG A 55 4.75 18.84 2.04
C ARG A 55 5.21 19.99 1.15
N THR A 56 4.73 20.02 -0.09
CA THR A 56 5.03 21.10 -1.04
C THR A 56 4.45 22.43 -0.58
N GLN A 57 3.21 22.42 -0.06
CA GLN A 57 2.58 23.60 0.50
C GLN A 57 3.33 24.13 1.72
N ALA A 58 3.70 23.25 2.66
CA ALA A 58 4.49 23.61 3.83
C ALA A 58 5.85 24.23 3.44
N TYR A 59 6.53 23.64 2.44
CA TYR A 59 7.77 24.19 1.90
C TYR A 59 7.59 25.61 1.32
N HIS A 60 6.53 25.83 0.54
CA HIS A 60 6.25 27.16 -0.02
C HIS A 60 5.97 28.21 1.04
N GLU A 61 5.27 27.84 2.11
CA GLU A 61 5.00 28.76 3.21
C GLU A 61 6.28 29.12 3.96
N GLU A 62 7.15 28.15 4.25
CA GLU A 62 8.41 28.39 4.93
C GLU A 62 9.37 29.22 4.07
N LYS A 63 9.43 28.92 2.76
CA LYS A 63 10.17 29.74 1.79
C LYS A 63 9.70 31.19 1.81
N ARG A 64 8.39 31.43 1.83
CA ARG A 64 7.82 32.79 1.89
C ARG A 64 8.21 33.53 3.17
N LYS A 65 8.21 32.84 4.32
CA LYS A 65 8.66 33.41 5.60
C LYS A 65 10.13 33.79 5.55
N ALA A 66 10.98 32.91 5.00
CA ALA A 66 12.40 33.17 4.83
C ALA A 66 12.68 34.36 3.90
N GLU A 67 11.98 34.44 2.76
CA GLU A 67 12.10 35.55 1.81
C GLU A 67 11.62 36.88 2.43
N ALA A 68 10.49 36.87 3.15
CA ALA A 68 10.01 38.06 3.86
C ALA A 68 11.01 38.56 4.90
N LEU A 69 11.63 37.65 5.65
CA LEU A 69 12.69 38.00 6.59
C LEU A 69 13.92 38.56 5.87
N LEU A 70 14.33 37.97 4.73
CA LEU A 70 15.44 38.46 3.92
C LEU A 70 15.21 39.91 3.48
N TYR A 71 14.01 40.26 3.02
CA TYR A 71 13.70 41.65 2.65
C TYR A 71 13.76 42.62 3.84
N GLN A 72 13.47 42.18 5.06
CA GLN A 72 13.56 43.03 6.25
C GLN A 72 15.00 43.30 6.70
N ILE A 73 15.93 42.40 6.40
CA ILE A 73 17.34 42.50 6.82
C ILE A 73 18.25 43.11 5.75
N LEU A 74 17.80 43.22 4.51
CA LEU A 74 18.57 43.88 3.44
C LEU A 74 18.56 45.41 3.64
N PRO A 75 19.75 46.07 3.66
CA PRO A 75 19.82 47.53 3.64
C PRO A 75 19.30 48.08 2.29
N GLN A 76 18.73 49.29 2.30
CA GLN A 76 18.37 50.01 1.06
C GLN A 76 19.58 50.31 0.18
#